data_AF-A0A4T0A8S8-F1
#
_entry.id   AF-A0A4T0A8S8-F1
#
_cell.length_a   1.000
_cell.length_b   1.000
_cell.length_c   1.000
_cell.angle_alpha   90.00
_cell.angle_beta   90.00
_cell.angle_gamma   90.00
#
_symmetry.space_group_name_H-M   'P 1'
#
loop_
_entity.id
_entity.type
_entity.pdbx_description
1 polymer ?
#
loop_
_entity_poly.entity_id
_entity_poly.type
_entity_poly.pdbx_seq_one_letter_code
_entity_poly.pdbx_strand_id
1 'polypeptide(L)'
;MTRFTSWVVGILLPLQLAYTSSAIDYTPIQPPSYPLAVRNPYLSAWLPGDQVAKLPTAQPQFWYGSNLGWSVLANVDRQTYNLFGVSRPAVNTKAATVVKASFTSTHSIFVVTAGNAQFTLDFFSPVSPKDYVRQSLPFSYLSITTSTNQPFIFALGPTGSAISSDSTSESIRQHSMYDSFTLDMQQASFSGSDTPALSPSSGAASSDSGSGSASSSSSSDTAMSSGGSNTYNMVHGIFMSIAFVILFPLGVLVLRLGHSVIGHGIIQALAYCFVIVGLGTGIYLSQQDPSTRNYNSAHQIIGLVLFSLLAIQALGGLLHHLLFRRGKNSIIGKVHMILGIGLLILGIVNAPLGLNLAGDSKYNKYYIIVVAILGALFLALSSFVFGLNQANHAF
;
A
#
# COMPACT_ATOMS: atom_id res chain seq x y z
N MET A 1 -30.75 -36.64 -31.45
CA MET A 1 -31.55 -35.89 -30.45
C MET A 1 -31.23 -36.47 -29.08
N THR A 2 -30.33 -35.81 -28.32
CA THR A 2 -30.60 -35.17 -27.00
C THR A 2 -30.80 -36.20 -25.86
N ARG A 3 -30.06 -36.28 -24.76
CA ARG A 3 -29.27 -35.27 -24.01
C ARG A 3 -28.18 -35.93 -23.14
N PHE A 4 -27.01 -35.30 -23.07
CA PHE A 4 -26.03 -35.48 -22.01
C PHE A 4 -26.45 -34.67 -20.77
N THR A 5 -26.48 -35.30 -19.60
CA THR A 5 -26.72 -34.65 -18.30
C THR A 5 -25.38 -34.22 -17.69
N SER A 6 -25.06 -32.92 -17.74
CA SER A 6 -23.95 -32.33 -17.00
C SER A 6 -24.34 -32.08 -15.55
N TRP A 7 -23.59 -32.65 -14.61
CA TRP A 7 -23.61 -32.28 -13.21
C TRP A 7 -22.79 -31.00 -13.02
N VAL A 8 -23.46 -29.88 -12.76
CA VAL A 8 -22.82 -28.64 -12.30
C VAL A 8 -22.88 -28.65 -10.77
N VAL A 9 -21.74 -28.91 -10.13
CA VAL A 9 -21.57 -28.66 -8.69
C VAL A 9 -21.36 -27.17 -8.52
N GLY A 10 -22.45 -26.44 -8.25
CA GLY A 10 -22.40 -25.05 -7.83
C GLY A 10 -21.94 -24.95 -6.38
N ILE A 11 -20.69 -24.51 -6.16
CA ILE A 11 -20.23 -24.06 -4.85
C ILE A 11 -20.84 -22.68 -4.61
N LEU A 12 -21.96 -22.63 -3.89
CA LEU A 12 -22.50 -21.39 -3.31
C LEU A 12 -21.63 -21.02 -2.11
N LEU A 13 -20.66 -20.13 -2.32
CA LEU A 13 -20.01 -19.41 -1.23
C LEU A 13 -21.03 -18.41 -0.67
N PRO A 14 -21.39 -18.45 0.63
CA PRO A 14 -22.16 -17.37 1.20
C PRO A 14 -21.26 -16.15 1.29
N LEU A 15 -21.57 -15.12 0.49
CA LEU A 15 -21.04 -13.77 0.68
C LEU A 15 -21.64 -13.24 1.99
N GLN A 16 -21.00 -13.58 3.11
CA GLN A 16 -21.29 -12.93 4.38
C GLN A 16 -20.77 -11.50 4.27
N LEU A 17 -21.67 -10.57 3.97
CA LEU A 17 -21.49 -9.17 4.35
C LEU A 17 -21.40 -9.16 5.88
N ALA A 18 -20.18 -9.24 6.40
CA ALA A 18 -19.90 -8.92 7.78
C ALA A 18 -20.16 -7.42 7.94
N TYR A 19 -21.39 -7.06 8.32
CA TYR A 19 -21.62 -5.78 8.98
C TYR A 19 -20.89 -5.85 10.31
N THR A 20 -19.64 -5.38 10.36
CA THR A 20 -18.96 -5.12 11.62
C THR A 20 -19.65 -3.92 12.28
N SER A 21 -20.71 -4.17 13.05
CA SER A 21 -21.14 -3.22 14.06
C SER A 21 -20.01 -3.11 15.06
N SER A 22 -19.22 -2.03 15.00
CA SER A 22 -18.22 -1.75 16.03
C SER A 22 -18.92 -1.72 17.37
N ALA A 23 -18.51 -2.59 18.30
CA ALA A 23 -18.99 -2.52 19.68
C ALA A 23 -18.54 -1.19 20.30
N ILE A 24 -19.37 -0.64 21.19
CA ILE A 24 -19.04 0.60 21.92
C ILE A 24 -17.96 0.27 22.95
N ASP A 25 -16.89 1.07 22.95
CA ASP A 25 -15.82 0.95 23.95
C ASP A 25 -16.25 1.63 25.26
N TYR A 26 -16.20 0.89 26.37
CA TYR A 26 -16.61 1.36 27.70
C TYR A 26 -15.40 1.37 28.63
N THR A 27 -15.02 2.54 29.15
CA THR A 27 -13.87 2.66 30.05
C THR A 27 -14.18 3.49 31.29
N PRO A 28 -13.91 3.01 32.52
CA PRO A 28 -13.30 1.73 32.86
C PRO A 28 -14.23 0.51 32.74
N ILE A 29 -15.54 0.71 32.87
CA ILE A 29 -16.61 -0.30 32.72
C ILE A 29 -17.86 0.37 32.16
N GLN A 30 -18.91 -0.39 31.83
CA GLN A 30 -20.25 0.15 31.61
C GLN A 30 -20.96 0.32 32.98
N PRO A 31 -21.13 1.54 33.51
CA PRO A 31 -21.85 1.76 34.75
C PRO A 31 -23.37 1.66 34.52
N PRO A 32 -24.17 1.42 35.58
CA PRO A 32 -25.62 1.44 35.49
C PRO A 32 -26.16 2.82 35.09
N SER A 33 -25.43 3.90 35.41
CA SER A 33 -25.76 5.25 34.98
C SER A 33 -24.54 6.17 34.95
N TYR A 34 -24.54 7.14 34.03
CA TYR A 34 -23.51 8.16 33.89
C TYR A 34 -23.97 9.50 34.49
N PRO A 35 -23.16 10.13 35.35
CA PRO A 35 -23.47 11.48 35.85
C PRO A 35 -23.26 12.50 34.72
N LEU A 36 -24.31 13.21 34.31
CA LEU A 36 -24.20 14.26 33.30
C LEU A 36 -24.10 15.66 33.93
N ALA A 37 -24.91 15.91 34.95
CA ALA A 37 -24.90 17.16 35.70
C ALA A 37 -25.29 16.88 37.15
N VAL A 38 -24.31 16.69 38.03
CA VAL A 38 -24.55 16.28 39.43
C VAL A 38 -23.86 17.26 40.36
N ARG A 39 -24.64 18.09 41.05
CA ARG A 39 -24.14 19.07 42.03
C ARG A 39 -24.86 19.06 43.35
N ASN A 40 -26.18 19.06 43.32
CA ASN A 40 -27.03 19.08 44.50
C ASN A 40 -28.34 18.32 44.18
N PRO A 41 -29.23 18.10 45.17
CA PRO A 41 -30.47 17.36 44.94
C PRO A 41 -31.41 17.95 43.89
N TYR A 42 -31.22 19.21 43.49
CA TYR A 42 -32.02 19.93 42.51
C TYR A 42 -31.37 20.02 41.11
N LEU A 43 -30.04 19.90 41.03
CA LEU A 43 -29.26 19.78 39.79
C LEU A 43 -28.61 18.40 39.76
N SER A 44 -29.40 17.44 39.26
CA SER A 44 -29.04 16.01 39.21
C SER A 44 -29.59 15.35 37.95
N ALA A 45 -28.79 15.31 36.89
CA ALA A 45 -29.11 14.66 35.63
C ALA A 45 -28.16 13.48 35.38
N TRP A 46 -28.74 12.35 35.02
CA TRP A 46 -28.09 11.05 34.88
C TRP A 46 -28.51 10.38 33.58
N LEU A 47 -27.61 9.67 32.90
CA LEU A 47 -27.95 8.88 31.73
C LEU A 47 -27.98 7.39 32.09
N PRO A 48 -29.09 6.67 31.88
CA PRO A 48 -29.10 5.21 32.07
C PRO A 48 -28.07 4.52 31.16
N GLY A 49 -27.28 3.60 31.73
CA GLY A 49 -26.15 2.97 31.05
C GLY A 49 -26.56 2.09 29.85
N ASP A 50 -27.78 1.57 29.86
CA ASP A 50 -28.41 0.81 28.77
C ASP A 50 -28.83 1.69 27.58
N GLN A 51 -28.97 3.01 27.80
CA GLN A 51 -29.33 3.96 26.75
C GLN A 51 -28.13 4.50 25.97
N VAL A 52 -26.88 4.23 26.40
CA VAL A 52 -25.67 4.72 25.72
C VAL A 52 -25.61 4.25 24.26
N ALA A 53 -26.04 3.01 23.96
CA ALA A 53 -26.08 2.54 22.58
C ALA A 53 -27.06 3.31 21.68
N LYS A 54 -28.03 4.00 22.30
CA LYS A 54 -29.04 4.84 21.64
C LYS A 54 -28.88 6.30 22.06
N LEU A 55 -27.65 6.74 22.37
CA LEU A 55 -27.33 8.10 22.83
C LEU A 55 -28.01 9.21 22.03
N PRO A 56 -28.10 9.15 20.67
CA PRO A 56 -28.79 10.17 19.87
C PRO A 56 -30.25 10.40 20.26
N THR A 57 -30.93 9.39 20.77
CA THR A 57 -32.36 9.40 21.15
C THR A 57 -32.58 9.18 22.64
N ALA A 58 -31.51 9.05 23.42
CA ALA A 58 -31.57 8.74 24.85
C ALA A 58 -32.34 9.82 25.61
N GLN A 59 -32.84 9.48 26.78
CA GLN A 59 -33.50 10.43 27.66
C GLN A 59 -32.76 10.41 28.99
N PRO A 60 -31.96 11.44 29.29
CA PRO A 60 -31.42 11.62 30.63
C PRO A 60 -32.56 11.61 31.65
N GLN A 61 -32.27 11.19 32.86
CA GLN A 61 -33.21 11.10 33.95
C GLN A 61 -32.73 11.94 35.11
N PHE A 62 -33.67 12.52 35.83
CA PHE A 62 -33.40 13.05 37.15
C PHE A 62 -33.15 11.89 38.13
N TRP A 63 -32.53 12.16 39.28
CA TRP A 63 -32.09 11.09 40.19
C TRP A 63 -33.20 10.12 40.66
N TYR A 64 -34.46 10.56 40.68
CA TYR A 64 -35.62 9.70 41.04
C TYR A 64 -36.32 9.07 39.81
N GLY A 65 -35.76 9.18 38.60
CA GLY A 65 -36.20 8.46 37.40
C GLY A 65 -37.09 9.24 36.42
N SER A 66 -37.40 10.52 36.67
CA SER A 66 -38.15 11.34 35.71
C SER A 66 -37.30 11.70 34.49
N ASN A 67 -37.79 11.46 33.28
CA ASN A 67 -37.07 11.82 32.05
C ASN A 67 -36.91 13.34 31.93
N LEU A 68 -35.72 13.76 31.49
CA LEU A 68 -35.30 15.12 31.22
C LEU A 68 -35.10 15.31 29.72
N GLY A 69 -35.28 16.53 29.23
CA GLY A 69 -34.95 16.93 27.87
C GLY A 69 -33.58 17.59 27.82
N TRP A 70 -32.68 17.08 26.99
CA TRP A 70 -31.40 17.72 26.69
C TRP A 70 -30.91 17.25 25.32
N SER A 71 -31.06 18.09 24.31
CA SER A 71 -30.77 17.71 22.92
C SER A 71 -29.50 18.36 22.41
N VAL A 72 -28.65 17.59 21.73
CA VAL A 72 -27.48 18.07 21.00
C VAL A 72 -27.55 17.59 19.56
N LEU A 73 -27.46 18.54 18.63
CA LEU A 73 -27.45 18.28 17.20
C LEU A 73 -26.23 18.98 16.58
N ALA A 74 -25.72 18.41 15.49
CA ALA A 74 -24.68 19.03 14.68
C ALA A 74 -25.02 18.95 13.20
N ASN A 75 -24.69 19.99 12.44
CA ASN A 75 -24.77 19.96 10.99
C ASN A 75 -23.39 19.62 10.42
N VAL A 76 -23.29 18.51 9.70
CA VAL A 76 -22.07 18.06 9.04
C VAL A 76 -22.39 17.92 7.57
N ASP A 77 -21.72 18.70 6.71
CA ASP A 77 -21.90 18.70 5.26
C ASP A 77 -23.37 18.82 4.83
N ARG A 78 -24.09 19.80 5.39
CA ARG A 78 -25.53 20.06 5.16
C ARG A 78 -26.48 18.98 5.66
N GLN A 79 -25.99 17.88 6.23
CA GLN A 79 -26.79 16.86 6.89
C GLN A 79 -26.81 17.10 8.41
N THR A 80 -28.01 17.20 8.99
CA THR A 80 -28.15 17.34 10.45
C THR A 80 -28.10 15.97 11.11
N TYR A 81 -27.25 15.84 12.13
CA TYR A 81 -27.08 14.65 12.96
C TYR A 81 -27.51 14.92 14.40
N ASN A 82 -28.20 13.94 14.99
CA ASN A 82 -28.56 13.89 16.40
C ASN A 82 -27.41 13.26 17.16
N LEU A 83 -26.75 14.03 18.03
CA LEU A 83 -25.59 13.55 18.79
C LEU A 83 -26.01 12.98 20.15
N PHE A 84 -27.01 13.61 20.78
CA PHE A 84 -27.45 13.26 22.12
C PHE A 84 -28.88 13.72 22.35
N GLY A 85 -29.71 12.87 22.96
CA GLY A 85 -30.90 13.31 23.66
C GLY A 85 -32.12 13.74 22.83
N VAL A 86 -32.11 13.50 21.52
CA VAL A 86 -33.18 13.90 20.60
C VAL A 86 -34.30 12.85 20.60
N SER A 87 -35.20 12.91 21.58
CA SER A 87 -36.25 11.90 21.77
C SER A 87 -37.27 11.81 20.62
N ARG A 88 -37.40 12.90 19.83
CA ARG A 88 -38.24 12.97 18.62
C ARG A 88 -37.45 13.58 17.47
N PRO A 89 -36.66 12.78 16.74
CA PRO A 89 -35.90 13.24 15.58
C PRO A 89 -36.80 13.85 14.50
N ALA A 90 -36.35 14.93 13.85
CA ALA A 90 -37.05 15.49 12.69
C ALA A 90 -36.79 14.65 11.43
N VAL A 91 -37.69 14.74 10.45
CA VAL A 91 -37.76 13.88 9.23
C VAL A 91 -36.44 13.84 8.44
N ASN A 92 -35.62 14.88 8.48
CA ASN A 92 -34.36 14.99 7.74
C ASN A 92 -33.10 14.93 8.63
N THR A 93 -33.20 14.32 9.81
CA THR A 93 -32.06 14.16 10.74
C THR A 93 -31.57 12.72 10.78
N LYS A 94 -30.27 12.52 10.95
CA LYS A 94 -29.64 11.19 11.09
C LYS A 94 -29.12 10.98 12.51
N ALA A 95 -29.15 9.76 13.02
CA ALA A 95 -28.55 9.45 14.31
C ALA A 95 -27.01 9.36 14.17
N ALA A 96 -26.26 9.95 15.09
CA ALA A 96 -24.82 9.72 15.19
C ALA A 96 -24.53 8.30 15.71
N THR A 97 -23.39 7.73 15.34
CA THR A 97 -22.95 6.42 15.83
C THR A 97 -22.08 6.60 17.05
N VAL A 98 -22.40 5.94 18.16
CA VAL A 98 -21.60 6.01 19.39
C VAL A 98 -20.40 5.08 19.27
N VAL A 99 -19.22 5.61 19.55
CA VAL A 99 -17.94 4.89 19.44
C VAL A 99 -17.42 4.52 20.82
N LYS A 100 -17.46 5.46 21.76
CA LYS A 100 -16.89 5.29 23.09
C LYS A 100 -17.73 5.99 24.15
N ALA A 101 -17.79 5.38 25.33
CA ALA A 101 -18.34 5.99 26.53
C ALA A 101 -17.37 5.79 27.70
N SER A 102 -16.99 6.87 28.35
CA SER A 102 -16.05 6.83 29.46
C SER A 102 -16.44 7.79 30.57
N PHE A 103 -16.00 7.53 31.79
CA PHE A 103 -16.30 8.40 32.92
C PHE A 103 -15.15 8.45 33.94
N THR A 104 -15.10 9.56 34.68
CA THR A 104 -14.26 9.76 35.86
C THR A 104 -15.14 10.25 37.01
N SER A 105 -14.56 10.65 38.14
CA SER A 105 -15.33 11.20 39.26
C SER A 105 -16.10 12.48 38.92
N THR A 106 -15.68 13.24 37.90
CA THR A 106 -16.30 14.52 37.54
C THR A 106 -16.65 14.66 36.06
N HIS A 107 -16.23 13.73 35.20
CA HIS A 107 -16.49 13.77 33.75
C HIS A 107 -17.26 12.54 33.28
N SER A 108 -18.21 12.74 32.37
CA SER A 108 -18.78 11.68 31.52
C SER A 108 -18.58 12.07 30.07
N ILE A 109 -17.80 11.26 29.35
CA ILE A 109 -17.33 11.55 28.01
C ILE A 109 -17.91 10.54 27.02
N PHE A 110 -18.59 11.03 25.99
CA PHE A 110 -19.11 10.23 24.88
C PHE A 110 -18.47 10.66 23.57
N VAL A 111 -17.91 9.70 22.84
CA VAL A 111 -17.38 9.94 21.49
C VAL A 111 -18.39 9.39 20.48
N VAL A 112 -18.83 10.25 19.56
CA VAL A 112 -19.80 9.91 18.53
C VAL A 112 -19.29 10.31 17.15
N THR A 113 -19.64 9.53 16.13
CA THR A 113 -19.33 9.82 14.73
C THR A 113 -20.60 10.27 14.01
N ALA A 114 -20.52 11.41 13.33
CA ALA A 114 -21.58 11.99 12.53
C ALA A 114 -21.03 12.26 11.11
N GLY A 115 -21.34 11.36 10.17
CA GLY A 115 -20.75 11.42 8.83
C GLY A 115 -19.24 11.16 8.87
N ASN A 116 -18.46 12.10 8.36
CA ASN A 116 -16.99 12.10 8.35
C ASN A 116 -16.35 12.80 9.57
N ALA A 117 -17.16 13.35 10.47
CA ALA A 117 -16.70 14.07 11.65
C ALA A 117 -16.90 13.25 12.92
N GLN A 118 -15.91 13.30 13.81
CA GLN A 118 -16.00 12.73 15.15
C GLN A 118 -16.18 13.86 16.17
N PHE A 119 -17.19 13.72 17.02
CA PHE A 119 -17.52 14.63 18.11
C PHE A 119 -17.24 13.97 19.45
N THR A 120 -16.71 14.74 20.39
CA THR A 120 -16.58 14.35 21.80
C THR A 120 -17.49 15.25 22.62
N LEU A 121 -18.40 14.63 23.37
CA LEU A 121 -19.29 15.26 24.33
C LEU A 121 -18.73 15.01 25.73
N ASP A 122 -18.21 16.05 26.39
CA ASP A 122 -17.70 15.96 27.77
C ASP A 122 -18.63 16.69 28.73
N PHE A 123 -19.35 15.91 29.52
CA PHE A 123 -20.21 16.39 30.60
C PHE A 123 -19.39 16.50 31.88
N PHE A 124 -19.09 17.73 32.30
CA PHE A 124 -18.26 18.02 33.45
C PHE A 124 -19.07 18.61 34.61
N SER A 125 -19.01 17.95 35.76
CA SER A 125 -19.56 18.41 37.03
C SER A 125 -18.42 18.86 37.95
N PRO A 126 -18.10 20.16 38.03
CA PRO A 126 -16.92 20.62 38.75
C PRO A 126 -16.97 20.30 40.25
N VAL A 127 -15.80 20.20 40.87
CA VAL A 127 -15.67 20.20 42.33
C VAL A 127 -14.59 21.20 42.69
N SER A 128 -14.90 22.16 43.57
CA SER A 128 -14.00 23.25 43.97
C SER A 128 -13.88 23.30 45.50
N PRO A 129 -13.14 22.37 46.12
CA PRO A 129 -13.12 22.22 47.59
C PRO A 129 -12.63 23.45 48.35
N LYS A 130 -11.87 24.33 47.69
CA LYS A 130 -11.23 25.51 48.28
C LYS A 130 -11.94 26.83 47.94
N ASP A 131 -12.92 26.80 47.04
CA ASP A 131 -13.66 27.98 46.60
C ASP A 131 -15.15 27.74 46.85
N TYR A 132 -15.60 28.14 48.03
CA TYR A 132 -16.99 27.94 48.47
C TYR A 132 -18.00 28.66 47.57
N VAL A 133 -17.61 29.80 46.97
CA VAL A 133 -18.48 30.53 46.04
C VAL A 133 -18.71 29.65 44.81
N ARG A 134 -17.64 29.17 44.16
CA ARG A 134 -17.76 28.26 43.01
C ARG A 134 -18.43 26.94 43.36
N GLN A 135 -18.24 26.45 44.58
CA GLN A 135 -18.87 25.21 45.05
C GLN A 135 -20.38 25.37 45.30
N SER A 136 -20.83 26.57 45.69
CA SER A 136 -22.25 26.85 45.98
C SER A 136 -23.12 27.06 44.73
N LEU A 137 -22.50 27.34 43.57
CA LEU A 137 -23.23 27.64 42.34
C LEU A 137 -23.75 26.35 41.66
N PRO A 138 -25.05 26.25 41.37
CA PRO A 138 -25.63 25.07 40.75
C PRO A 138 -25.41 25.06 39.23
N PHE A 139 -24.20 24.70 38.78
CA PHE A 139 -23.91 24.54 37.35
C PHE A 139 -23.02 23.33 37.03
N SER A 140 -23.15 22.87 35.79
CA SER A 140 -22.30 21.89 35.09
C SER A 140 -21.93 22.42 33.71
N TYR A 141 -20.93 21.81 33.07
CA TYR A 141 -20.53 22.14 31.71
C TYR A 141 -20.80 20.97 30.77
N LEU A 142 -21.13 21.30 29.53
CA LEU A 142 -21.03 20.38 28.39
C LEU A 142 -20.07 21.00 27.40
N SER A 143 -18.92 20.35 27.20
CA SER A 143 -17.98 20.71 26.15
C SER A 143 -18.21 19.81 24.95
N ILE A 144 -18.24 20.40 23.76
CA ILE A 144 -18.40 19.68 22.49
C ILE A 144 -17.19 20.02 21.63
N THR A 145 -16.38 19.02 21.33
CA THR A 145 -15.20 19.18 20.48
C THR A 145 -15.31 18.27 19.26
N THR A 146 -14.73 18.71 18.15
CA THR A 146 -14.65 17.95 16.90
C THR A 146 -13.21 17.72 16.53
N SER A 147 -12.85 16.52 16.08
CA SER A 147 -11.55 16.32 15.45
C SER A 147 -11.52 17.05 14.09
N THR A 148 -10.57 17.96 13.92
CA THR A 148 -10.35 18.71 12.66
C THR A 148 -9.33 18.02 11.76
N ASN A 149 -8.74 16.92 12.23
CA ASN A 149 -7.69 16.19 11.56
C ASN A 149 -8.26 15.19 10.56
N GLN A 150 -7.94 15.35 9.28
CA GLN A 150 -8.36 14.43 8.21
C GLN A 150 -7.15 13.74 7.58
N PRO A 151 -7.23 12.43 7.28
CA PRO A 151 -6.16 11.73 6.57
C PRO A 151 -6.09 12.20 5.12
N PHE A 152 -4.90 12.54 4.68
CA PHE A 152 -4.59 12.91 3.30
C PHE A 152 -3.46 12.03 2.76
N ILE A 153 -3.46 11.83 1.45
CA ILE A 153 -2.34 11.23 0.73
C ILE A 153 -1.73 12.28 -0.19
N PHE A 154 -0.42 12.24 -0.35
CA PHE A 154 0.27 13.00 -1.38
C PHE A 154 1.08 12.05 -2.26
N ALA A 155 1.24 12.43 -3.52
CA ALA A 155 2.12 11.75 -4.45
C ALA A 155 2.72 12.78 -5.41
N LEU A 156 4.04 12.76 -5.57
CA LEU A 156 4.79 13.61 -6.48
C LEU A 156 5.21 12.82 -7.71
N GLY A 157 5.06 13.46 -8.87
CA GLY A 157 5.42 12.87 -10.15
C GLY A 157 6.88 12.41 -10.21
N PRO A 158 7.21 11.52 -11.13
CA PRO A 158 8.59 11.08 -11.33
C PRO A 158 9.50 12.23 -11.78
N THR A 159 10.78 12.16 -11.43
CA THR A 159 11.81 13.10 -11.90
C THR A 159 12.10 12.85 -13.39
N GLY A 160 11.35 13.52 -14.26
CA GLY A 160 11.46 13.38 -15.70
C GLY A 160 10.70 14.48 -16.46
N SER A 161 10.76 14.44 -17.78
CA SER A 161 9.98 15.34 -18.64
C SER A 161 8.49 15.17 -18.36
N ALA A 162 7.78 16.29 -18.18
CA ALA A 162 6.34 16.28 -18.02
C ALA A 162 5.67 15.62 -19.25
N ILE A 163 4.65 14.81 -19.02
CA ILE A 163 3.83 14.25 -20.09
C ILE A 163 2.95 15.39 -20.61
N SER A 164 3.07 15.69 -21.90
CA SER A 164 2.24 16.67 -22.60
C SER A 164 1.53 15.96 -23.76
N SER A 165 0.60 15.08 -23.42
CA SER A 165 -0.15 14.23 -24.35
C SER A 165 -1.57 14.05 -23.80
N ASP A 166 -2.56 14.06 -24.69
CA ASP A 166 -3.97 13.78 -24.42
C ASP A 166 -4.38 12.34 -24.81
N SER A 167 -3.42 11.55 -25.30
CA SER A 167 -3.64 10.15 -25.67
C SER A 167 -3.96 9.28 -24.45
N THR A 168 -5.05 8.52 -24.53
CA THR A 168 -5.43 7.53 -23.50
C THR A 168 -4.50 6.32 -23.45
N SER A 169 -3.63 6.17 -24.46
CA SER A 169 -2.63 5.09 -24.54
C SER A 169 -1.24 5.55 -24.09
N GLU A 170 -1.11 6.77 -23.58
CA GLU A 170 0.16 7.29 -23.09
C GLU A 170 0.61 6.56 -21.81
N SER A 171 1.89 6.20 -21.73
CA SER A 171 2.43 5.52 -20.56
C SER A 171 2.72 6.51 -19.43
N ILE A 172 1.85 6.51 -18.42
CA ILE A 172 2.08 7.24 -17.18
C ILE A 172 3.04 6.47 -16.26
N ARG A 173 4.04 7.19 -15.74
CA ARG A 173 5.02 6.64 -14.80
C ARG A 173 4.46 6.69 -13.37
N GLN A 174 4.85 5.73 -12.54
CA GLN A 174 4.51 5.75 -11.11
C GLN A 174 5.17 6.93 -10.39
N HIS A 175 4.49 7.47 -9.37
CA HIS A 175 4.98 8.54 -8.51
C HIS A 175 6.31 8.18 -7.83
N SER A 176 7.25 9.14 -7.78
CA SER A 176 8.58 8.92 -7.20
C SER A 176 8.61 9.08 -5.68
N MET A 177 7.72 9.91 -5.16
CA MET A 177 7.54 10.14 -3.73
C MET A 177 6.04 10.13 -3.47
N TYR A 178 5.60 9.40 -2.46
CA TYR A 178 4.22 9.39 -2.02
C TYR A 178 4.20 9.04 -0.54
N ASP A 179 3.25 9.62 0.18
CA ASP A 179 3.02 9.29 1.59
C ASP A 179 1.61 9.70 1.99
N SER A 180 1.26 9.41 3.24
CA SER A 180 0.08 9.93 3.91
C SER A 180 0.47 10.90 5.01
N PHE A 181 -0.38 11.88 5.25
CA PHE A 181 -0.24 12.81 6.36
C PHE A 181 -1.64 13.16 6.89
N THR A 182 -1.69 13.81 8.05
CA THR A 182 -2.95 14.29 8.61
C THR A 182 -3.02 15.80 8.45
N LEU A 183 -4.08 16.29 7.80
CA LEU A 183 -4.31 17.71 7.56
C LEU A 183 -5.28 18.26 8.62
N ASP A 184 -4.91 19.37 9.26
CA ASP A 184 -5.84 20.14 10.09
C ASP A 184 -6.76 20.98 9.21
N MET A 185 -8.03 20.60 9.16
CA MET A 185 -9.04 21.23 8.32
C MET A 185 -9.36 22.67 8.71
N GLN A 186 -9.03 23.11 9.94
CA GLN A 186 -9.15 24.53 10.30
C GLN A 186 -8.10 25.37 9.58
N GLN A 187 -6.84 24.89 9.55
CA GLN A 187 -5.74 25.57 8.85
C GLN A 187 -5.89 25.47 7.33
N ALA A 188 -6.51 24.39 6.84
CA ALA A 188 -6.81 24.23 5.42
C ALA A 188 -8.03 25.01 4.93
N SER A 189 -8.79 25.66 5.84
CA SER A 189 -9.95 26.46 5.46
C SER A 189 -9.52 27.83 4.92
N PHE A 190 -9.89 28.12 3.67
CA PHE A 190 -9.68 29.43 3.06
C PHE A 190 -11.02 30.13 2.87
N SER A 191 -11.11 31.38 3.32
CA SER A 191 -12.32 32.20 3.27
C SER A 191 -12.18 33.34 2.25
N GLY A 192 -11.81 33.02 1.01
CA GLY A 192 -11.68 33.99 -0.08
C GLY A 192 -12.04 33.37 -1.44
N SER A 193 -12.26 34.22 -2.45
CA SER A 193 -12.57 33.81 -3.83
C SER A 193 -11.34 33.47 -4.68
N ASP A 194 -10.15 33.74 -4.16
CA ASP A 194 -8.90 33.50 -4.87
C ASP A 194 -8.40 32.07 -4.64
N THR A 195 -7.72 31.49 -5.63
CA THR A 195 -6.98 30.24 -5.40
C THR A 195 -5.95 30.49 -4.28
N PRO A 196 -5.75 29.57 -3.32
CA PRO A 196 -4.68 29.68 -2.35
C PRO A 196 -3.34 29.72 -3.09
N ALA A 197 -2.89 30.91 -3.46
CA ALA A 197 -1.62 31.10 -4.11
C ALA A 197 -0.56 30.80 -3.06
N LEU A 198 0.31 29.84 -3.35
CA LEU A 198 1.64 29.82 -2.76
C LEU A 198 2.35 31.07 -3.26
N SER A 199 2.10 32.23 -2.65
CA SER A 199 2.84 33.45 -2.95
C SER A 199 4.25 33.24 -2.40
N PRO A 200 5.29 33.13 -3.25
CA PRO A 200 6.65 33.27 -2.78
C PRO A 200 6.89 34.78 -2.70
N SER A 201 6.37 35.44 -1.66
CA SER A 201 6.70 36.85 -1.45
C SER A 201 8.08 36.93 -0.80
N SER A 202 9.09 37.02 -1.65
CA SER A 202 10.32 37.72 -1.34
C SER A 202 10.00 39.15 -0.88
N GLY A 203 10.40 39.52 0.34
CA GLY A 203 10.73 40.89 0.68
C GLY A 203 9.92 41.57 1.80
N ALA A 204 10.56 41.61 2.98
CA ALA A 204 10.55 42.70 3.96
C ALA A 204 9.26 42.99 4.76
N ALA A 205 9.21 42.45 5.97
CA ALA A 205 8.69 43.18 7.13
C ALA A 205 9.77 43.19 8.23
N SER A 206 10.18 44.39 8.56
CA SER A 206 11.09 44.79 9.63
C SER A 206 10.62 44.33 11.01
N SER A 207 11.58 43.77 11.76
CA SER A 207 11.77 43.86 13.22
C SER A 207 10.55 44.16 14.10
N ASP A 208 10.15 43.17 14.91
CA ASP A 208 10.10 43.40 16.35
C ASP A 208 10.58 42.15 17.11
N SER A 209 11.39 42.41 18.12
CA SER A 209 12.06 41.44 18.97
C SER A 209 11.24 41.22 20.24
N GLY A 210 10.65 40.04 20.39
CA GLY A 210 9.99 39.60 21.62
C GLY A 210 10.35 38.17 21.94
N SER A 211 11.22 37.98 22.92
CA SER A 211 11.66 36.68 23.44
C SER A 211 10.50 35.92 24.08
N GLY A 212 10.27 34.68 23.64
CA GLY A 212 9.41 33.71 24.31
C GLY A 212 9.97 32.30 24.11
N SER A 213 10.68 31.83 25.11
CA SER A 213 11.39 30.55 25.13
C SER A 213 10.45 29.33 25.14
N ALA A 214 10.77 28.38 24.26
CA ALA A 214 10.70 26.92 24.40
C ALA A 214 9.42 26.24 24.95
N SER A 215 8.87 25.34 24.14
CA SER A 215 8.72 23.94 24.58
C SER A 215 8.75 23.01 23.36
N SER A 216 9.96 22.54 23.05
CA SER A 216 10.22 21.36 22.25
C SER A 216 9.64 20.13 22.96
N SER A 217 8.59 19.54 22.40
CA SER A 217 8.27 18.13 22.65
C SER A 217 8.80 17.32 21.47
N SER A 218 10.01 16.80 21.66
CA SER A 218 10.60 15.74 20.86
C SER A 218 9.66 14.53 20.82
N SER A 219 9.15 14.21 19.64
CA SER A 219 8.68 12.86 19.34
C SER A 219 9.27 12.43 18.00
N SER A 220 10.36 11.68 18.14
CA SER A 220 10.85 10.61 17.27
C SER A 220 10.79 10.84 15.78
N ASP A 221 11.97 11.09 15.22
CA ASP A 221 12.36 10.72 13.87
C ASP A 221 11.82 9.33 13.49
N THR A 222 10.67 9.27 12.81
CA THR A 222 10.34 8.15 11.94
C THR A 222 11.05 8.41 10.63
N ALA A 223 12.22 7.80 10.51
CA ALA A 223 12.98 7.70 9.28
C ALA A 223 12.05 7.49 8.07
N MET A 224 12.14 8.40 7.10
CA MET A 224 11.47 8.34 5.80
C MET A 224 11.73 6.99 5.12
N SER A 225 10.82 6.02 5.29
CA SER A 225 10.85 4.73 4.59
C SER A 225 10.15 4.87 3.24
N SER A 226 10.82 5.54 2.30
CA SER A 226 10.51 5.46 0.87
C SER A 226 10.81 4.06 0.34
N GLY A 227 9.95 3.52 -0.53
CA GLY A 227 10.45 2.61 -1.58
C GLY A 227 9.99 1.15 -1.57
N GLY A 228 8.69 0.87 -1.44
CA GLY A 228 8.15 -0.46 -1.77
C GLY A 228 8.34 -0.78 -3.27
N SER A 229 7.57 -0.14 -4.15
CA SER A 229 7.50 -0.50 -5.59
C SER A 229 8.79 -0.26 -6.38
N ASN A 230 9.52 0.83 -6.12
CA ASN A 230 10.78 1.14 -6.81
C ASN A 230 11.88 0.10 -6.52
N THR A 231 11.91 -0.42 -5.30
CA THR A 231 12.89 -1.44 -4.90
C THR A 231 12.64 -2.74 -5.65
N TYR A 232 11.39 -3.20 -5.74
CA TYR A 232 11.10 -4.44 -6.46
C TYR A 232 11.34 -4.31 -7.97
N ASN A 233 11.04 -3.15 -8.58
CA ASN A 233 11.37 -2.86 -9.98
C ASN A 233 12.88 -3.04 -10.23
N MET A 234 13.69 -2.46 -9.34
CA MET A 234 15.15 -2.55 -9.40
C MET A 234 15.62 -4.01 -9.21
N VAL A 235 15.09 -4.74 -8.23
CA VAL A 235 15.43 -6.14 -7.98
C VAL A 235 15.08 -7.02 -9.18
N HIS A 236 13.87 -6.88 -9.75
CA HIS A 236 13.46 -7.61 -10.95
C HIS A 236 14.45 -7.38 -12.11
N GLY A 237 14.72 -6.12 -12.44
CA GLY A 237 15.61 -5.75 -13.55
C GLY A 237 17.05 -6.24 -13.36
N ILE A 238 17.63 -6.05 -12.17
CA ILE A 238 19.01 -6.45 -11.87
C ILE A 238 19.17 -7.97 -11.93
N PHE A 239 18.30 -8.73 -11.26
CA PHE A 239 18.40 -10.19 -11.24
C PHE A 239 18.23 -10.79 -12.64
N MET A 240 17.27 -10.28 -13.42
CA MET A 240 17.05 -10.75 -14.79
C MET A 240 18.22 -10.38 -15.71
N SER A 241 18.81 -9.19 -15.56
CA SER A 241 19.98 -8.78 -16.36
C SER A 241 21.20 -9.64 -16.06
N ILE A 242 21.51 -9.87 -14.78
CA ILE A 242 22.64 -10.72 -14.37
C ILE A 242 22.46 -12.15 -14.92
N ALA A 243 21.26 -12.70 -14.82
CA ALA A 243 20.98 -14.05 -15.31
C ALA A 243 21.22 -14.17 -16.83
N PHE A 244 20.61 -13.30 -17.65
CA PHE A 244 20.63 -13.43 -19.12
C PHE A 244 21.87 -12.87 -19.79
N VAL A 245 22.43 -11.77 -19.28
CA VAL A 245 23.56 -11.10 -19.92
C VAL A 245 24.89 -11.71 -19.48
N ILE A 246 24.97 -12.24 -18.25
CA ILE A 246 26.23 -12.70 -17.67
C ILE A 246 26.22 -14.22 -17.43
N LEU A 247 25.33 -14.72 -16.56
CA LEU A 247 25.44 -16.10 -16.06
C LEU A 247 25.13 -17.16 -17.12
N PHE A 248 24.05 -17.01 -17.89
CA PHE A 248 23.71 -17.98 -18.94
C PHE A 248 24.80 -18.11 -20.02
N PRO A 249 25.32 -17.01 -20.61
CA PRO A 249 26.46 -17.08 -21.52
C PRO A 249 27.73 -17.64 -20.88
N LEU A 250 28.02 -17.26 -19.62
CA LEU A 250 29.17 -17.78 -18.88
C LEU A 250 29.11 -19.31 -18.73
N GLY A 251 27.94 -19.87 -18.44
CA GLY A 251 27.75 -21.32 -18.37
C GLY A 251 28.06 -22.02 -19.70
N VAL A 252 27.75 -21.39 -20.84
CA VAL A 252 28.11 -21.91 -22.17
C VAL A 252 29.62 -21.78 -22.43
N LEU A 253 30.23 -20.68 -21.98
CA LEU A 253 31.67 -20.45 -22.08
C LEU A 253 32.47 -21.55 -21.37
N VAL A 254 32.06 -21.94 -20.15
CA VAL A 254 32.73 -22.98 -19.37
C VAL A 254 32.73 -24.35 -20.07
N LEU A 255 31.66 -24.69 -20.80
CA LEU A 255 31.66 -25.90 -21.64
C LEU A 255 32.71 -25.83 -22.75
N ARG A 256 32.83 -24.68 -23.41
CA ARG A 256 33.73 -24.51 -24.57
C ARG A 256 35.19 -24.38 -24.17
N LEU A 257 35.49 -23.71 -23.05
CA LEU A 257 36.87 -23.46 -22.60
C LEU A 257 37.39 -24.56 -21.68
N GLY A 258 36.59 -24.98 -20.71
CA GLY A 258 37.02 -25.87 -19.63
C GLY A 258 36.60 -27.32 -19.83
N HIS A 259 35.86 -27.65 -20.91
CA HIS A 259 35.28 -28.97 -21.19
C HIS A 259 34.52 -29.58 -19.99
N SER A 260 34.00 -28.73 -19.08
CA SER A 260 33.40 -29.16 -17.81
C SER A 260 31.88 -29.10 -17.86
N VAL A 261 31.26 -30.27 -18.06
CA VAL A 261 29.79 -30.43 -18.02
C VAL A 261 29.19 -30.14 -16.64
N ILE A 262 29.96 -30.40 -15.57
CA ILE A 262 29.55 -30.11 -14.20
C ILE A 262 29.56 -28.60 -13.95
N GLY A 263 30.62 -27.90 -14.38
CA GLY A 263 30.72 -26.44 -14.24
C GLY A 263 29.58 -25.71 -14.96
N HIS A 264 29.24 -26.19 -16.17
CA HIS A 264 28.04 -25.73 -16.88
C HIS A 264 26.78 -25.93 -16.05
N GLY A 265 26.53 -27.14 -15.57
CA GLY A 265 25.34 -27.44 -14.77
C GLY A 265 25.20 -26.56 -13.52
N ILE A 266 26.30 -26.32 -12.81
CA ILE A 266 26.31 -25.48 -11.59
C ILE A 266 25.95 -24.02 -11.93
N ILE A 267 26.61 -23.44 -12.94
CA ILE A 267 26.36 -22.04 -13.32
C ILE A 267 24.94 -21.87 -13.88
N GLN A 268 24.44 -22.86 -14.64
CA GLN A 268 23.07 -22.86 -15.16
C GLN A 268 22.02 -22.96 -14.04
N ALA A 269 22.28 -23.78 -13.02
CA ALA A 269 21.41 -23.86 -11.84
C ALA A 269 21.38 -22.54 -11.05
N LEU A 270 22.54 -21.89 -10.88
CA LEU A 270 22.65 -20.59 -10.22
C LEU A 270 21.90 -19.52 -11.03
N ALA A 271 22.09 -19.46 -12.35
CA ALA A 271 21.37 -18.55 -13.23
C ALA A 271 19.85 -18.74 -13.12
N TYR A 272 19.38 -19.99 -13.10
CA TYR A 272 17.96 -20.29 -12.97
C TYR A 272 17.38 -19.83 -11.61
N CYS A 273 18.15 -19.93 -10.52
CA CYS A 273 17.76 -19.37 -9.23
C CYS A 273 17.55 -17.84 -9.30
N PHE A 274 18.42 -17.12 -10.01
CA PHE A 274 18.24 -15.67 -10.22
C PHE A 274 16.96 -15.37 -11.02
N VAL A 275 16.65 -16.18 -12.04
CA VAL A 275 15.41 -16.05 -12.80
C VAL A 275 14.17 -16.29 -11.93
N ILE A 276 14.20 -17.24 -10.98
CA ILE A 276 13.08 -17.48 -10.06
C ILE A 276 12.84 -16.25 -9.18
N VAL A 277 13.90 -15.66 -8.60
CA VAL A 277 13.79 -14.45 -7.77
C VAL A 277 13.27 -13.28 -8.62
N GLY A 278 13.83 -13.09 -9.82
CA GLY A 278 13.38 -12.06 -10.75
C GLY A 278 11.92 -12.23 -11.16
N LEU A 279 11.48 -13.45 -11.47
CA LEU A 279 10.08 -13.73 -11.81
C LEU A 279 9.16 -13.46 -10.62
N GLY A 280 9.54 -13.91 -9.41
CA GLY A 280 8.77 -13.71 -8.19
C GLY A 280 8.52 -12.23 -7.91
N THR A 281 9.56 -11.40 -8.00
CA THR A 281 9.39 -9.94 -7.87
C THR A 281 8.55 -9.38 -9.03
N GLY A 282 8.79 -9.78 -10.28
CA GLY A 282 8.00 -9.32 -11.44
C GLY A 282 6.50 -9.60 -11.32
N ILE A 283 6.13 -10.79 -10.83
CA ILE A 283 4.73 -11.16 -10.55
C ILE A 283 4.15 -10.29 -9.43
N TYR A 284 4.92 -10.03 -8.37
CA TYR A 284 4.50 -9.20 -7.23
C TYR A 284 4.23 -7.75 -7.64
N LEU A 285 5.06 -7.15 -8.50
CA LEU A 285 4.77 -5.83 -9.07
C LEU A 285 3.52 -5.86 -9.96
N SER A 286 3.41 -6.88 -10.80
CA SER A 286 2.30 -7.01 -11.72
C SER A 286 0.94 -7.08 -11.01
N GLN A 287 0.88 -7.66 -9.81
CA GLN A 287 -0.37 -7.75 -9.04
C GLN A 287 -0.77 -6.44 -8.36
N GLN A 288 0.19 -5.56 -8.08
CA GLN A 288 -0.05 -4.27 -7.42
C GLN A 288 -0.52 -3.19 -8.38
N ASP A 289 -0.11 -3.28 -9.64
CA ASP A 289 -0.50 -2.30 -10.66
C ASP A 289 -1.74 -2.79 -11.44
N PRO A 290 -2.88 -2.08 -11.38
CA PRO A 290 -4.09 -2.43 -12.11
C PRO A 290 -3.88 -2.60 -13.62
N SER A 291 -2.94 -1.87 -14.22
CA SER A 291 -2.66 -1.91 -15.66
C SER A 291 -1.96 -3.19 -16.09
N THR A 292 -1.18 -3.82 -15.20
CA THR A 292 -0.36 -4.99 -15.51
C THR A 292 -0.89 -6.28 -14.87
N ARG A 293 -1.89 -6.21 -13.99
CA ARG A 293 -2.47 -7.35 -13.25
C ARG A 293 -3.02 -8.48 -14.10
N ASN A 294 -3.40 -8.20 -15.35
CA ASN A 294 -3.96 -9.20 -16.26
C ASN A 294 -2.89 -9.91 -17.13
N TYR A 295 -1.60 -9.67 -16.90
CA TYR A 295 -0.49 -10.31 -17.62
C TYR A 295 -0.56 -10.20 -19.16
N ASN A 296 -1.12 -9.11 -19.68
CA ASN A 296 -1.37 -8.95 -21.11
C ASN A 296 -0.28 -8.15 -21.84
N SER A 297 0.78 -7.73 -21.15
CA SER A 297 1.93 -7.08 -21.81
C SER A 297 2.80 -8.11 -22.54
N ALA A 298 3.33 -7.73 -23.70
CA ALA A 298 4.27 -8.55 -24.47
C ALA A 298 5.46 -9.03 -23.60
N HIS A 299 5.99 -8.15 -22.74
CA HIS A 299 7.09 -8.51 -21.83
C HIS A 299 6.70 -9.63 -20.84
N GLN A 300 5.48 -9.56 -20.29
CA GLN A 300 4.98 -10.52 -19.31
C GLN A 300 4.72 -11.88 -19.95
N ILE A 301 4.05 -11.89 -21.11
CA ILE A 301 3.73 -13.11 -21.86
C ILE A 301 5.03 -13.80 -22.29
N ILE A 302 5.95 -13.08 -22.92
CA ILE A 302 7.24 -13.62 -23.35
C ILE A 302 8.03 -14.10 -22.13
N GLY A 303 8.07 -13.34 -21.04
CA GLY A 303 8.76 -13.72 -19.81
C GLY A 303 8.26 -15.03 -19.20
N LEU A 304 6.94 -15.22 -19.10
CA LEU A 304 6.33 -16.45 -18.56
C LEU A 304 6.57 -17.67 -19.46
N VAL A 305 6.46 -17.50 -20.77
CA VAL A 305 6.78 -18.56 -21.75
C VAL A 305 8.25 -18.93 -21.65
N LEU A 306 9.14 -17.94 -21.58
CA LEU A 306 10.58 -18.14 -21.47
C LEU A 306 10.94 -18.88 -20.18
N PHE A 307 10.37 -18.50 -19.04
CA PHE A 307 10.58 -19.22 -17.77
C PHE A 307 10.19 -20.70 -17.86
N SER A 308 9.03 -20.98 -18.49
CA SER A 308 8.54 -22.34 -18.69
C SER A 308 9.46 -23.16 -19.60
N LEU A 309 9.93 -22.57 -20.70
CA LEU A 309 10.86 -23.23 -21.62
C LEU A 309 12.24 -23.42 -21.02
N LEU A 310 12.72 -22.52 -20.16
CA LEU A 310 13.98 -22.71 -19.41
C LEU A 310 13.90 -23.90 -18.46
N ALA A 311 12.74 -24.12 -17.80
CA ALA A 311 12.55 -25.30 -16.95
C ALA A 311 12.66 -26.60 -17.77
N ILE A 312 12.03 -26.62 -18.96
CA ILE A 312 12.11 -27.74 -19.90
C ILE A 312 13.55 -27.95 -20.38
N GLN A 313 14.25 -26.86 -20.68
CA GLN A 313 15.66 -26.89 -21.11
C GLN A 313 16.59 -27.46 -20.03
N ALA A 314 16.40 -27.07 -18.76
CA ALA A 314 17.17 -27.56 -17.63
C ALA A 314 16.94 -29.07 -17.40
N LEU A 315 15.67 -29.51 -17.42
CA LEU A 315 15.32 -30.92 -17.28
C LEU A 315 15.84 -31.75 -18.46
N GLY A 316 15.68 -31.26 -19.69
CA GLY A 316 16.18 -31.90 -20.91
C GLY A 316 17.71 -32.02 -20.92
N GLY A 317 18.42 -31.01 -20.42
CA GLY A 317 19.88 -31.05 -20.25
C GLY A 317 20.32 -32.13 -19.26
N LEU A 318 19.66 -32.21 -18.11
CA LEU A 318 19.92 -33.25 -17.11
C LEU A 318 19.65 -34.66 -17.68
N LEU A 319 18.51 -34.86 -18.34
CA LEU A 319 18.15 -36.13 -18.96
C LEU A 319 19.15 -36.56 -20.04
N HIS A 320 19.56 -35.63 -20.92
CA HIS A 320 20.57 -35.92 -21.93
C HIS A 320 21.91 -36.32 -21.30
N HIS A 321 22.35 -35.58 -20.27
CA HIS A 321 23.59 -35.90 -19.56
C HIS A 321 23.54 -37.29 -18.90
N LEU A 322 22.41 -37.66 -18.29
CA LEU A 322 22.21 -39.00 -17.71
C LEU A 322 22.21 -40.11 -18.78
N LEU A 323 21.62 -39.86 -19.94
CA LEU A 323 21.60 -40.80 -21.08
C LEU A 323 22.98 -40.96 -21.71
N PHE A 324 23.73 -39.86 -21.84
CA PHE A 324 25.10 -39.86 -22.35
C PHE A 324 26.03 -40.67 -21.43
N ARG A 325 25.88 -40.53 -20.10
CA ARG A 325 26.61 -41.33 -19.11
C ARG A 325 26.28 -42.84 -19.17
N ARG A 326 25.14 -43.21 -19.78
CA ARG A 326 24.72 -44.59 -20.06
C ARG A 326 25.10 -45.06 -21.47
N GLY A 327 25.92 -44.30 -22.21
CA GLY A 327 26.44 -44.67 -23.54
C GLY A 327 25.45 -44.51 -24.70
N LYS A 328 24.33 -43.78 -24.51
CA LYS A 328 23.32 -43.57 -25.56
C LYS A 328 23.47 -42.19 -26.20
N ASN A 329 23.70 -42.15 -27.50
CA ASN A 329 23.59 -40.93 -28.29
C ASN A 329 22.11 -40.52 -28.36
N SER A 330 21.80 -39.33 -27.88
CA SER A 330 20.41 -38.90 -27.73
C SER A 330 20.11 -37.66 -28.58
N ILE A 331 19.02 -37.74 -29.34
CA ILE A 331 18.48 -36.62 -30.14
C ILE A 331 18.21 -35.40 -29.23
N ILE A 332 17.93 -35.64 -27.95
CA ILE A 332 17.70 -34.61 -26.92
C ILE A 332 18.90 -33.66 -26.82
N GLY A 333 20.12 -34.11 -27.06
CA GLY A 333 21.31 -33.24 -27.02
C GLY A 333 21.31 -32.19 -28.13
N LYS A 334 20.93 -32.57 -29.35
CA LYS A 334 20.81 -31.62 -30.48
C LYS A 334 19.68 -30.62 -30.23
N VAL A 335 18.54 -31.11 -29.73
CA VAL A 335 17.39 -30.26 -29.37
C VAL A 335 17.79 -29.29 -28.27
N HIS A 336 18.44 -29.75 -27.19
CA HIS A 336 18.91 -28.91 -26.10
C HIS A 336 19.84 -27.80 -26.60
N MET A 337 20.77 -28.09 -27.50
CA MET A 337 21.67 -27.07 -28.05
C MET A 337 20.92 -25.99 -28.84
N ILE A 338 20.01 -26.37 -29.75
CA ILE A 338 19.27 -25.41 -30.60
C ILE A 338 18.29 -24.59 -29.75
N LEU A 339 17.57 -25.26 -28.84
CA LEU A 339 16.60 -24.64 -27.94
C LEU A 339 17.31 -23.63 -27.01
N GLY A 340 18.46 -23.99 -26.45
CA GLY A 340 19.24 -23.10 -25.57
C GLY A 340 19.67 -21.79 -26.25
N ILE A 341 20.09 -21.85 -27.51
CA ILE A 341 20.44 -20.64 -28.29
C ILE A 341 19.19 -19.77 -28.50
N GLY A 342 18.05 -20.38 -28.86
CA GLY A 342 16.78 -19.68 -29.02
C GLY A 342 16.34 -18.94 -27.74
N LEU A 343 16.47 -19.58 -26.58
CA LEU A 343 16.08 -18.96 -25.30
C LEU A 343 16.98 -17.79 -24.88
N LEU A 344 18.28 -17.87 -25.16
CA LEU A 344 19.19 -16.76 -24.93
C LEU A 344 18.80 -15.53 -25.75
N ILE A 345 18.50 -15.72 -27.04
CA ILE A 345 18.05 -14.64 -27.93
C ILE A 345 16.72 -14.06 -27.43
N LEU A 346 15.75 -14.93 -27.11
CA LEU A 346 14.45 -14.50 -26.61
C LEU A 346 14.59 -13.68 -25.31
N GLY A 347 15.49 -14.07 -24.40
CA GLY A 347 15.74 -13.36 -23.15
C GLY A 347 16.35 -11.98 -23.37
N ILE A 348 17.31 -11.88 -24.29
CA ILE A 348 17.95 -10.61 -24.65
C ILE A 348 16.93 -9.64 -25.25
N VAL A 349 16.03 -10.12 -26.10
CA VAL A 349 14.97 -9.31 -26.75
C VAL A 349 13.86 -8.93 -25.76
N ASN A 350 13.59 -9.76 -24.74
CA ASN A 350 12.55 -9.48 -23.77
C ASN A 350 12.90 -8.35 -22.79
N ALA A 351 14.19 -8.10 -22.53
CA ALA A 351 14.61 -7.09 -21.55
C ALA A 351 14.27 -5.63 -21.95
N PRO A 352 14.47 -5.16 -23.20
CA PRO A 352 14.00 -3.84 -23.62
C PRO A 352 12.48 -3.65 -23.50
N LEU A 353 11.69 -4.71 -23.71
CA LEU A 353 10.24 -4.66 -23.51
C LEU A 353 9.89 -4.43 -22.04
N GLY A 354 10.67 -4.99 -21.11
CA GLY A 354 10.52 -4.78 -19.67
C GLY A 354 10.86 -3.36 -19.24
N LEU A 355 11.95 -2.80 -19.79
CA LEU A 355 12.33 -1.39 -19.54
C LEU A 355 11.27 -0.42 -20.08
N ASN A 356 10.66 -0.72 -21.23
CA ASN A 356 9.53 0.07 -21.75
C ASN A 356 8.32 -0.01 -20.83
N LEU A 357 8.00 -1.21 -20.32
CA LEU A 357 6.88 -1.40 -19.38
C LEU A 357 7.11 -0.67 -18.05
N ALA A 358 8.36 -0.58 -17.58
CA ALA A 358 8.74 0.21 -16.41
C ALA A 358 8.76 1.73 -16.67
N GLY A 359 8.42 2.18 -17.88
CA GLY A 359 8.47 3.58 -18.28
C GLY A 359 9.88 4.13 -18.48
N ASP A 360 10.90 3.26 -18.56
CA ASP A 360 12.32 3.62 -18.53
C ASP A 360 13.05 3.31 -19.85
N SER A 361 12.30 3.43 -20.96
CA SER A 361 12.76 3.22 -22.34
C SER A 361 14.05 3.98 -22.71
N LYS A 362 14.34 5.10 -22.05
CA LYS A 362 15.59 5.87 -22.20
C LYS A 362 16.85 5.03 -21.94
N TYR A 363 16.75 3.98 -21.12
CA TYR A 363 17.85 3.10 -20.78
C TYR A 363 18.09 1.99 -21.81
N ASN A 364 17.17 1.76 -22.76
CA ASN A 364 17.32 0.74 -23.79
C ASN A 364 18.60 0.95 -24.62
N LYS A 365 18.97 2.21 -24.92
CA LYS A 365 20.18 2.50 -25.68
C LYS A 365 21.44 1.99 -24.98
N TYR A 366 21.53 2.14 -23.66
CA TYR A 366 22.68 1.68 -22.88
C TYR A 366 22.69 0.16 -22.75
N TYR A 367 21.52 -0.44 -22.51
CA TYR A 367 21.38 -1.90 -22.47
C TYR A 367 21.85 -2.56 -23.78
N ILE A 368 21.41 -2.05 -24.94
CA ILE A 368 21.80 -2.60 -26.25
C ILE A 368 23.31 -2.50 -26.47
N ILE A 369 23.94 -1.38 -26.10
CA ILE A 369 25.40 -1.20 -26.20
C ILE A 369 26.14 -2.25 -25.36
N VAL A 370 25.74 -2.43 -24.10
CA VAL A 370 26.37 -3.40 -23.19
C VAL A 370 26.24 -4.82 -23.71
N VAL A 371 25.04 -5.21 -24.16
CA VAL A 371 24.80 -6.55 -24.73
C VAL A 371 25.59 -6.76 -26.02
N ALA A 372 25.69 -5.76 -26.89
CA ALA A 372 26.47 -5.85 -28.12
C ALA A 372 27.97 -6.07 -27.85
N ILE A 373 28.54 -5.32 -26.89
CA ILE A 373 29.96 -5.47 -26.49
C ILE A 373 30.20 -6.86 -25.90
N LEU A 374 29.39 -7.28 -24.93
CA LEU A 374 29.54 -8.59 -24.29
C LEU A 374 29.30 -9.75 -25.26
N GLY A 375 28.33 -9.61 -26.17
CA GLY A 375 28.07 -10.57 -27.23
C GLY A 375 29.25 -10.71 -28.19
N ALA A 376 29.84 -9.59 -28.63
CA ALA A 376 31.02 -9.59 -29.48
C ALA A 376 32.23 -10.24 -28.78
N LEU A 377 32.45 -9.91 -27.50
CA LEU A 377 33.51 -10.51 -26.69
C LEU A 377 33.32 -12.03 -26.54
N PHE A 378 32.10 -12.48 -26.27
CA PHE A 378 31.77 -13.90 -26.18
C PHE A 378 32.03 -14.64 -27.49
N LEU A 379 31.62 -14.08 -28.63
CA LEU A 379 31.87 -14.67 -29.95
C LEU A 379 33.37 -14.71 -30.29
N ALA A 380 34.12 -13.66 -29.96
CA ALA A 380 35.56 -13.61 -30.16
C ALA A 380 36.30 -14.68 -29.34
N LEU A 381 36.00 -14.78 -28.04
CA LEU A 381 36.56 -15.81 -27.15
C LEU A 381 36.21 -17.23 -27.63
N SER A 382 34.96 -17.44 -28.01
CA SER A 382 34.54 -18.75 -28.53
C SER A 382 35.22 -19.11 -29.85
N SER A 383 35.46 -18.14 -30.74
CA SER A 383 36.09 -18.39 -32.04
C SER A 383 37.59 -18.62 -31.88
N PHE A 384 38.25 -17.87 -31.00
CA PHE A 384 39.65 -18.04 -30.67
C PHE A 384 39.97 -19.45 -30.15
N VAL A 385 39.16 -19.97 -29.23
CA VAL A 385 39.35 -21.32 -28.68
C VAL A 385 39.05 -22.41 -29.68
N PHE A 386 38.05 -22.21 -30.54
CA PHE A 386 37.83 -23.13 -31.65
C PHE A 386 39.05 -23.20 -32.58
N GLY A 387 39.70 -22.06 -32.86
CA GLY A 387 40.93 -21.99 -33.64
C GLY A 387 42.11 -22.69 -32.96
N LEU A 388 42.31 -22.49 -31.65
CA LEU A 388 43.36 -23.18 -30.88
C LEU A 388 43.19 -24.70 -30.89
N ASN A 389 41.96 -25.20 -30.72
CA ASN A 389 41.68 -26.62 -30.74
C ASN A 389 41.96 -27.24 -32.12
N GLN A 390 41.69 -26.53 -33.23
CA GLN A 390 42.07 -27.01 -34.57
C GLN A 390 43.59 -27.05 -34.77
N ALA A 391 44.31 -26.03 -34.30
CA ALA A 391 45.77 -25.98 -34.41
C ALA A 391 46.47 -27.12 -33.64
N ASN A 392 45.93 -27.51 -32.48
CA ASN A 392 46.45 -28.62 -31.67
C ASN A 392 46.14 -30.01 -32.25
N HIS A 393 45.23 -30.13 -33.21
CA HIS A 393 44.94 -31.39 -33.93
C HIS A 393 45.67 -31.51 -35.28
N ALA A 394 46.39 -30.45 -35.70
CA ALA A 394 47.18 -30.41 -36.93
C ALA A 394 48.67 -30.74 -36.72
N PHE A 395 49.07 -31.00 -35.47
CA PHE A 395 50.35 -31.59 -35.05
C PHE A 395 50.06 -32.88 -34.28
#